data_AF-A0A5D0RUH7-F1
#
_entry.id   AF-A0A5D0RUH7-F1
#
_cell.length_a   1.000
_cell.length_b   1.000
_cell.length_c   1.000
_cell.angle_alpha   90.00
_cell.angle_beta   90.00
_cell.angle_gamma   90.00
#
_symmetry.space_group_name_H-M   'P 1'
#
loop_
_entity.id
_entity.type
_entity.pdbx_description
1 polymer ?
#
loop_
_entity_poly.entity_id
_entity_poly.type
_entity_poly.pdbx_seq_one_letter_code
_entity_poly.pdbx_strand_id
1 'polypeptide(L)' 'MSMATTTVRIDIGTLPDHLDRSRPSVVAEVVEAALREGGIKADCSDLFSHIKIDLPTAQLAAASAVLVDLQLI' A
#
# COMPACT_ATOMS: atom_id res chain seq x y z
N MET A 1 12.73 0.80 21.94
CA MET A 1 13.03 1.66 20.78
C MET A 1 11.75 1.81 19.99
N SER A 2 11.19 3.01 19.89
CA SER A 2 10.01 3.27 19.05
C SER A 2 10.43 3.16 17.59
N MET A 3 9.96 2.12 16.90
CA MET A 3 10.14 2.00 15.46
C MET A 3 9.29 3.10 14.81
N ALA A 4 9.90 3.99 14.05
CA ALA A 4 9.14 4.96 13.27
C ALA A 4 8.33 4.18 12.22
N THR A 5 7.01 4.36 12.24
CA THR A 5 6.08 3.82 11.24
C THR A 5 5.59 4.96 10.37
N THR A 6 5.56 4.73 9.07
CA THR A 6 5.01 5.64 8.09
C THR A 6 3.71 5.07 7.56
N THR A 7 2.68 5.91 7.54
CA THR A 7 1.40 5.57 6.94
C THR A 7 1.33 6.17 5.54
N VAL A 8 1.25 5.33 4.52
CA VAL A 8 0.96 5.73 3.13
C VAL A 8 -0.55 5.64 2.92
N ARG A 9 -1.10 6.62 2.20
CA ARG A 9 -2.53 6.66 1.85
C ARG A 9 -2.66 6.72 0.35
N ILE A 10 -3.34 5.74 -0.23
CA ILE A 10 -3.62 5.69 -1.67
C ILE A 10 -5.09 6.04 -1.86
N ASP A 11 -5.36 7.10 -2.60
CA ASP A 11 -6.73 7.51 -2.88
C ASP A 11 -7.38 6.50 -3.83
N ILE A 12 -8.58 6.02 -3.48
CA ILE A 12 -9.29 5.04 -4.31
C ILE A 12 -9.66 5.66 -5.67
N GLY A 13 -9.88 6.98 -5.72
CA GLY A 13 -10.15 7.72 -6.95
C GLY A 13 -8.95 7.84 -7.89
N THR A 14 -7.72 7.67 -7.39
CA THR A 14 -6.50 7.70 -8.21
C THR A 14 -6.00 6.31 -8.56
N LEU A 15 -6.68 5.25 -8.13
CA LEU A 15 -6.30 3.89 -8.49
C LEU A 15 -6.32 3.73 -10.01
N PRO A 16 -5.32 3.08 -10.62
CA PRO A 16 -5.30 2.83 -12.05
C PRO A 16 -6.41 1.85 -12.48
N ASP A 17 -6.83 1.91 -13.75
CA ASP A 17 -8.01 1.17 -14.24
C ASP A 17 -7.84 -0.36 -14.26
N HIS A 18 -6.61 -0.88 -14.12
CA HIS A 18 -6.35 -2.30 -13.94
C HIS A 18 -6.68 -2.81 -12.53
N LEU A 19 -6.79 -1.90 -11.55
CA LEU A 19 -7.22 -2.24 -10.21
C LEU A 19 -8.73 -2.06 -10.09
N ASP A 20 -9.36 -3.05 -9.46
CA ASP A 20 -10.80 -3.08 -9.30
C ASP A 20 -11.22 -2.05 -8.25
N ARG A 21 -11.47 -0.81 -8.67
CA ARG A 21 -11.92 0.30 -7.81
C ARG A 21 -13.20 -0.03 -7.05
N SER A 22 -13.99 -1.00 -7.53
CA SER A 22 -15.18 -1.51 -6.85
C SER A 22 -14.87 -2.37 -5.63
N ARG A 23 -13.63 -2.81 -5.47
CA ARG A 23 -13.16 -3.72 -4.42
C ARG A 23 -11.83 -3.23 -3.81
N PRO A 24 -11.85 -2.12 -3.06
CA PRO A 24 -10.63 -1.57 -2.45
C PRO A 24 -9.96 -2.54 -1.46
N SER A 25 -10.73 -3.45 -0.85
CA SER A 25 -10.20 -4.55 -0.04
C SER A 25 -9.28 -5.49 -0.82
N VAL A 26 -9.67 -5.89 -2.03
CA VAL A 26 -8.83 -6.73 -2.91
C VAL A 26 -7.56 -5.98 -3.29
N VAL A 27 -7.67 -4.68 -3.58
CA VAL A 27 -6.49 -3.84 -3.88
C VAL A 27 -5.55 -3.79 -2.67
N ALA A 28 -6.07 -3.61 -1.46
CA ALA A 28 -5.26 -3.62 -0.24
C ALA A 28 -4.54 -4.97 -0.05
N GLU A 29 -5.22 -6.10 -0.27
CA GLU A 29 -4.61 -7.43 -0.21
C GLU A 29 -3.50 -7.63 -1.26
N VAL A 30 -3.72 -7.16 -2.49
CA VAL A 30 -2.71 -7.23 -3.57
C VAL A 30 -1.48 -6.41 -3.22
N VAL A 31 -1.68 -5.20 -2.69
CA VAL A 31 -0.57 -4.34 -2.25
C VAL A 31 0.18 -4.95 -1.08
N GLU A 32 -0.53 -5.50 -0.09
CA GLU A 32 0.11 -6.19 1.03
C GLU A 32 0.93 -7.39 0.56
N ALA A 33 0.39 -8.20 -0.35
CA ALA A 33 1.08 -9.34 -0.91
C ALA A 33 2.35 -8.91 -1.67
N ALA A 34 2.28 -7.87 -2.51
CA ALA A 34 3.42 -7.34 -3.25
C ALA A 34 4.52 -6.79 -2.32
N LEU A 35 4.13 -6.06 -1.27
CA LEU A 35 5.06 -5.57 -0.26
C LEU A 35 5.72 -6.75 0.48
N ARG A 36 4.94 -7.79 0.81
CA ARG A 36 5.43 -9.00 1.46
C ARG A 36 6.40 -9.79 0.60
N GLU A 37 6.16 -9.89 -0.71
CA GLU A 37 7.11 -10.49 -1.66
C GLU A 37 8.44 -9.70 -1.69
N GLY A 38 8.37 -8.38 -1.54
CA GLY A 38 9.54 -7.51 -1.34
C GLY A 38 10.20 -7.64 0.04
N GLY A 39 9.72 -8.51 0.93
CA GLY A 39 10.23 -8.66 2.30
C GLY A 39 9.84 -7.50 3.24
N ILE A 40 8.85 -6.70 2.86
CA ILE A 40 8.38 -5.55 3.63
C ILE A 40 7.19 -5.99 4.44
N LYS A 41 7.24 -5.74 5.75
CA LYS A 41 6.11 -6.02 6.64
C LYS A 41 5.24 -4.77 6.71
N ALA A 42 4.25 -4.71 5.84
CA ALA A 42 3.23 -3.67 5.82
C ALA A 42 1.88 -4.22 6.27
N ASP A 43 1.05 -3.35 6.85
CA ASP A 43 -0.33 -3.61 7.22
C ASP A 43 -1.22 -2.76 6.30
N CYS A 44 -1.98 -3.42 5.43
CA CYS A 44 -2.87 -2.72 4.50
C CYS A 44 -4.31 -2.80 5.01
N SER A 45 -4.97 -1.65 5.13
CA SER A 45 -6.38 -1.53 5.50
C SER A 45 -7.11 -0.73 4.44
N ASP A 46 -8.19 -1.26 3.88
CA ASP A 46 -9.09 -0.46 3.04
C ASP A 46 -10.00 0.42 3.91
N LEU A 47 -10.06 1.72 3.60
CA LEU A 47 -11.03 2.64 4.16
C LEU A 47 -11.93 3.14 3.04
N PHE A 48 -13.09 3.68 3.39
CA PHE A 48 -14.11 4.13 2.43
C PHE A 48 -13.61 5.12 1.37
N SER A 49 -12.57 5.91 1.69
CA SER A 49 -12.03 6.94 0.78
C SER A 49 -10.62 6.62 0.26
N HIS A 50 -9.83 5.84 1.00
CA HIS A 50 -8.43 5.57 0.66
C HIS A 50 -7.98 4.24 1.24
N ILE A 51 -6.96 3.64 0.64
CA ILE A 51 -6.28 2.49 1.21
C ILE A 51 -5.17 3.02 2.11
N LYS A 52 -5.17 2.58 3.37
CA LYS A 52 -4.15 2.90 4.37
C LYS A 52 -3.13 1.79 4.40
N ILE A 53 -1.85 2.14 4.31
CA ILE A 53 -0.74 1.19 4.39
C ILE A 53 0.20 1.65 5.49
N ASP A 54 0.29 0.89 6.58
CA ASP A 54 1.19 1.15 7.69
C ASP A 54 2.43 0.27 7.56
N LEU A 55 3.61 0.88 7.45
CA LEU A 55 4.87 0.18 7.26
C LEU A 55 6.01 0.87 8.03
N PRO A 56 7.09 0.17 8.37
CA PRO A 56 8.22 0.78 9.06
C PRO A 56 8.92 1.83 8.17
N THR A 57 9.17 3.04 8.68
CA THR A 57 9.80 4.14 7.92
C THR A 57 11.13 3.74 7.27
N ALA A 58 11.88 2.82 7.89
CA ALA A 58 13.11 2.26 7.33
C ALA A 58 12.90 1.52 6.00
N GLN A 59 11.71 0.97 5.78
CA GLN A 59 11.33 0.22 4.58
C GLN A 59 10.50 1.07 3.59
N LEU A 60 10.27 2.36 3.88
CA LEU A 60 9.46 3.25 3.04
C LEU A 60 9.99 3.35 1.62
N ALA A 61 11.30 3.49 1.44
CA ALA A 61 11.89 3.59 0.10
C ALA A 61 11.64 2.32 -0.73
N ALA A 62 11.74 1.15 -0.11
CA ALA A 62 11.46 -0.13 -0.77
C ALA A 62 9.96 -0.29 -1.06
N ALA A 63 9.10 0.09 -0.11
CA ALA A 63 7.66 0.08 -0.30
C ALA A 63 7.22 1.01 -1.43
N SER A 64 7.76 2.22 -1.49
CA SER A 64 7.50 3.17 -2.58
C SER A 64 7.88 2.60 -3.94
N ALA A 65 9.00 1.87 -4.05
CA ALA A 65 9.37 1.22 -5.31
C ALA A 65 8.32 0.21 -5.78
N VAL A 66 7.79 -0.62 -4.86
CA VAL A 66 6.71 -1.57 -5.16
C VAL A 66 5.42 -0.83 -5.54
N LEU A 67 5.07 0.25 -4.83
CA LEU A 67 3.88 1.05 -5.14
C LEU A 67 3.96 1.74 -6.51
N VAL A 68 5.15 2.21 -6.91
CA VAL A 68 5.39 2.77 -8.25
C VAL A 68 5.28 1.69 -9.32
N ASP A 69 5.81 0.49 -9.07
CA ASP A 69 5.70 -0.64 -10.01
C ASP A 69 4.23 -1.03 -10.25
N LEU A 70 3.41 -0.99 -9.19
CA LEU A 70 1.96 -1.18 -9.26
C LEU A 70 1.19 0.02 -9.82
N GLN A 71 1.87 1.12 -10.17
CA GLN A 71 1.33 2.40 -10.64
C GLN A 71 0.29 3.01 -9.70
N LEU A 72 0.55 2.91 -8.39
CA LEU A 72 -0.32 3.43 -7.34
C LEU A 72 0.04 4.87 -6.92
N ILE A 73 1.27 5.30 -7.20
CA ILE A 73 1.82 6.64 -6.93
C ILE A 73 2.70 7.12 -8.08
#